data_AF-A0A2V8C8F8-F1
#
_entry.id   AF-A0A2V8C8F8-F1
#
_cell.length_a   1.000
_cell.length_b   1.000
_cell.length_c   1.000
_cell.angle_alpha   90.00
_cell.angle_beta   90.00
_cell.angle_gamma   90.00
#
_symmetry.space_group_name_H-M   'P 1'
#
loop_
_entity.id
_entity.type
_entity.pdbx_description
1 polymer ?
#
loop_
_entity_poly.entity_id
_entity_poly.type
_entity_poly.pdbx_seq_one_letter_code
_entity_poly.pdbx_strand_id
1 'polypeptide(L)'
;MGHWEGDTLVIDTVNFNGKTRLDTIGHPHSDQLHLVQRFSRPDRGHIAYEVIVDDPRTFTRPWKNTRNFTLRPDWQIMEYSCEENNKSLWEGRIKVPKYVK
;
A
#
# COMPACT_ATOMS: atom_id res chain seq x y z
N MET A 1 -12.80 3.54 10.60
CA MET A 1 -12.84 4.83 11.32
C MET A 1 -11.46 5.47 11.24
N GLY A 2 -11.35 6.80 11.35
CA GLY A 2 -10.04 7.46 11.38
C GLY A 2 -10.01 8.65 12.33
N HIS A 3 -8.90 8.83 13.03
CA HIS A 3 -8.66 9.93 13.97
C HIS A 3 -7.20 10.36 13.96
N TRP A 4 -6.92 11.53 14.52
CA TRP A 4 -5.57 12.05 14.66
C TRP A 4 -5.04 11.82 16.08
N GLU A 5 -3.81 11.33 16.17
CA GLU A 5 -3.01 11.25 17.39
C GLU A 5 -1.79 12.16 17.22
N GLY A 6 -1.89 13.41 17.67
CA GLY A 6 -0.89 14.42 17.37
C GLY A 6 -0.80 14.70 15.87
N ASP A 7 0.36 14.41 15.28
CA ASP A 7 0.64 14.56 13.84
C ASP A 7 0.43 13.27 13.03
N THR A 8 -0.05 12.21 13.68
CA THR A 8 -0.25 10.90 13.07
C THR A 8 -1.73 10.64 12.80
N LEU A 9 -2.09 10.36 11.56
CA LEU A 9 -3.41 9.86 11.19
C LEU A 9 -3.46 8.36 11.48
N VAL A 10 -4.37 7.95 12.35
CA VAL A 10 -4.65 6.55 12.65
C VAL A 10 -5.95 6.14 11.96
N ILE A 11 -5.90 5.03 11.24
CA ILE A 11 -7.05 4.45 10.55
C ILE A 11 -7.26 3.04 11.06
N ASP A 12 -8.44 2.79 11.59
CA ASP A 12 -8.92 1.48 12.03
C ASP A 12 -9.92 0.94 11.01
N THR A 13 -9.58 -0.18 10.38
CA THR A 13 -10.39 -0.79 9.32
C THR A 13 -10.78 -2.20 9.70
N VAL A 14 -12.08 -2.48 9.67
CA VAL A 14 -12.71 -3.77 9.97
C VAL A 14 -13.79 -4.07 8.93
N ASN A 15 -14.51 -5.19 9.10
CA ASN A 15 -15.65 -5.60 8.27
C ASN A 15 -15.27 -5.91 6.81
N PHE A 16 -14.17 -6.66 6.64
CA PHE A 16 -13.77 -7.19 5.35
C PHE A 16 -14.66 -8.37 4.96
N ASN A 17 -14.84 -8.59 3.66
CA ASN A 17 -15.68 -9.68 3.15
C ASN A 17 -14.90 -10.97 2.82
N GLY A 18 -13.58 -10.99 3.04
CA GLY A 18 -12.71 -12.14 2.75
C GLY A 18 -12.55 -12.51 1.28
N LYS A 19 -13.02 -11.68 0.32
CA LYS A 19 -12.99 -12.02 -1.11
C LYS A 19 -11.75 -11.53 -1.84
N THR A 20 -11.01 -10.59 -1.27
CA THR A 20 -9.83 -9.97 -1.87
C THR A 20 -8.53 -10.71 -1.51
N ARG A 21 -7.39 -10.15 -1.93
CA ARG A 21 -6.06 -10.54 -1.45
C ARG A 21 -5.51 -9.42 -0.60
N LEU A 22 -4.67 -9.77 0.37
CA LEU A 22 -4.13 -8.82 1.34
C LEU A 22 -3.13 -7.87 0.69
N ASP A 23 -2.33 -8.39 -0.24
CA ASP A 23 -1.32 -7.62 -0.96
C ASP A 23 -1.11 -8.14 -2.40
N THR A 24 -0.18 -7.50 -3.11
CA THR A 24 0.16 -7.80 -4.51
C THR A 24 0.85 -9.14 -4.71
N ILE A 25 1.38 -9.76 -3.64
CA ILE A 25 1.97 -11.11 -3.70
C ILE A 25 0.87 -12.18 -3.56
N GLY A 26 -0.32 -11.77 -3.13
CA GLY A 26 -1.49 -12.64 -3.07
C GLY A 26 -1.66 -13.34 -1.72
N HIS A 27 -1.12 -12.77 -0.64
CA HIS A 27 -1.36 -13.32 0.70
C HIS A 27 -2.87 -13.39 1.00
N PRO A 28 -3.34 -14.49 1.62
CA PRO A 28 -4.74 -14.62 2.01
C PRO A 28 -5.08 -13.68 3.16
N HIS A 29 -6.38 -13.40 3.32
CA HIS A 29 -6.97 -12.86 4.54
C HIS A 29 -8.42 -13.35 4.64
N SER A 30 -8.97 -13.30 5.84
CA SER A 30 -10.35 -13.68 6.15
C SER A 30 -11.26 -12.45 6.25
N ASP A 31 -12.52 -12.71 6.59
CA ASP A 31 -13.51 -11.72 6.98
C ASP A 31 -13.27 -11.13 8.39
N GLN A 32 -12.39 -11.75 9.18
CA GLN A 32 -11.96 -11.28 10.50
C GLN A 32 -10.70 -10.41 10.45
N LEU A 33 -10.30 -9.95 9.26
CA LEU A 33 -9.20 -9.02 9.12
C LEU A 33 -9.50 -7.70 9.87
N HIS A 34 -8.55 -7.26 10.68
CA HIS A 34 -8.51 -5.95 11.31
C HIS A 34 -7.17 -5.30 10.96
N LEU A 35 -7.25 -4.11 10.36
CA LEU A 35 -6.09 -3.31 10.04
C LEU A 35 -6.07 -2.06 10.89
N VAL A 36 -4.95 -1.82 11.57
CA VAL A 36 -4.64 -0.54 12.20
C VAL A 36 -3.48 0.09 11.45
N GLN A 37 -3.77 1.17 10.75
CA GLN A 37 -2.82 1.90 9.91
C GLN A 37 -2.46 3.23 10.56
N ARG A 38 -1.19 3.60 10.53
CA ARG A 38 -0.68 4.88 11.04
C ARG A 38 0.10 5.59 9.94
N PHE A 39 -0.27 6.83 9.66
CA PHE A 39 0.39 7.69 8.68
C PHE A 39 0.92 8.92 9.40
N SER A 40 2.22 9.16 9.32
CA SER A 40 2.87 10.36 9.83
C SER A 40 3.76 10.98 8.76
N ARG A 41 4.03 12.28 8.90
CA ARG A 41 4.83 13.04 7.95
C ARG A 41 6.04 13.63 8.68
N PRO A 42 7.15 12.88 8.79
CA PRO A 42 8.32 13.33 9.56
C PRO A 42 8.99 14.57 8.96
N ASP A 43 8.86 14.76 7.65
CA ASP A 43 9.36 15.94 6.95
C ASP A 43 8.55 16.22 5.66
N ARG A 44 8.93 17.24 4.91
CA ARG A 44 8.17 17.66 3.72
C ARG A 44 8.21 16.65 2.57
N GLY A 45 9.23 15.80 2.51
CA GLY A 45 9.51 14.86 1.43
C GLY A 45 9.15 13.41 1.74
N HIS A 46 8.70 13.07 2.94
CA HIS A 46 8.42 11.68 3.31
C HIS A 46 7.09 11.49 4.03
N ILE A 47 6.46 10.35 3.81
CA ILE A 47 5.36 9.82 4.62
C ILE A 47 5.81 8.50 5.21
N ALA A 48 5.82 8.42 6.54
CA ALA A 48 6.02 7.17 7.27
C ALA A 48 4.67 6.48 7.46
N TYR A 49 4.61 5.24 7.02
CA TYR A 49 3.42 4.39 7.08
C TYR A 49 3.71 3.13 7.89
N GLU A 50 2.81 2.82 8.80
CA GLU A 50 2.82 1.57 9.56
C GLU A 50 1.45 0.92 9.44
N VAL A 51 1.41 -0.40 9.33
CA VAL A 51 0.19 -1.19 9.43
C VAL A 51 0.41 -2.40 10.31
N ILE A 52 -0.51 -2.59 11.25
CA ILE A 52 -0.69 -3.85 11.97
C ILE A 52 -1.79 -4.62 11.25
N VAL A 53 -1.46 -5.86 10.88
CA VAL A 53 -2.38 -6.82 10.30
C VAL A 53 -2.72 -7.82 11.39
N ASP A 54 -3.99 -7.85 11.80
CA ASP A 54 -4.53 -8.83 12.71
C ASP A 54 -5.63 -9.64 12.01
N ASP A 55 -5.43 -10.94 11.89
CA ASP A 55 -6.42 -11.86 11.32
C ASP A 55 -6.19 -13.25 11.93
N PRO A 56 -6.90 -13.58 13.02
CA PRO A 56 -6.67 -14.81 13.78
C PRO A 56 -7.09 -16.07 13.01
N ARG A 57 -7.85 -15.96 11.92
CA ARG A 57 -8.21 -17.12 11.07
C ARG A 57 -7.12 -17.46 10.07
N THR A 58 -6.34 -16.47 9.65
CA THR A 58 -5.32 -16.64 8.60
C THR A 58 -3.91 -16.72 9.16
N PHE A 59 -3.60 -15.95 10.20
CA PHE A 59 -2.25 -15.82 10.76
C PHE A 59 -2.20 -16.26 12.23
N THR A 60 -1.04 -16.76 12.67
CA THR A 60 -0.85 -17.26 14.04
C THR A 60 -0.71 -16.16 15.08
N ARG A 61 -0.41 -14.93 14.65
CA ARG A 61 -0.31 -13.74 15.49
C ARG A 61 -0.37 -12.47 14.61
N PRO A 62 -0.74 -11.33 15.19
CA PRO A 62 -0.62 -10.04 14.52
C PRO A 62 0.82 -9.79 14.07
N TRP A 63 0.97 -9.11 12.94
CA TRP A 63 2.26 -8.71 12.41
C TRP A 63 2.22 -7.30 11.85
N LYS A 64 3.40 -6.71 11.72
CA LYS A 64 3.56 -5.29 11.41
C LYS A 64 4.36 -5.10 10.14
N ASN A 65 3.92 -4.18 9.27
CA ASN A 65 4.70 -3.70 8.14
C ASN A 65 4.93 -2.20 8.29
N THR A 66 6.11 -1.74 7.91
CA THR A 66 6.45 -0.32 7.88
C THR A 66 6.98 0.04 6.50
N ARG A 67 6.63 1.23 6.02
CA ARG A 67 7.10 1.78 4.75
C ARG A 67 7.36 3.27 4.89
N ASN A 68 8.34 3.75 4.15
CA ASN A 68 8.56 5.18 3.96
C ASN A 68 8.30 5.51 2.49
N PHE A 69 7.28 6.31 2.23
CA PHE A 69 6.99 6.83 0.91
C PHE A 69 7.79 8.12 0.70
N THR A 70 8.47 8.21 -0.43
CA THR A 70 9.27 9.40 -0.80
C THR A 70 8.51 10.22 -1.83
N LEU A 71 8.44 11.53 -1.61
CA LEU A 71 7.88 12.48 -2.55
C LEU A 71 8.74 12.50 -3.82
N ARG A 72 8.07 12.39 -4.97
CA ARG A 72 8.66 12.49 -6.31
C ARG A 72 7.88 13.53 -7.10
N PRO A 73 8.21 14.83 -6.94
CA PRO A 73 7.43 15.92 -7.54
C PRO A 73 7.58 15.98 -9.07
N ASP A 74 8.63 15.35 -9.60
CA ASP A 74 8.97 15.22 -11.00
C ASP A 74 8.33 13.99 -11.68
N TRP A 75 7.66 13.13 -10.91
CA TRP A 75 6.99 11.94 -11.45
C TRP A 75 5.57 12.27 -11.89
N GLN A 76 5.17 11.73 -13.05
CA GLN A 76 3.78 11.67 -13.46
C GLN A 76 3.20 10.30 -13.10
N ILE A 77 1.95 10.27 -12.63
CA ILE A 77 1.22 9.01 -12.42
C ILE A 77 0.96 8.41 -13.79
N MET A 78 1.64 7.30 -14.08
CA MET A 78 1.43 6.54 -15.31
C MET A 78 0.40 5.44 -15.06
N GLU A 79 -0.29 5.04 -16.13
CA GLU A 79 -1.14 3.86 -16.09
C GLU A 79 -0.29 2.63 -15.72
N TYR A 80 -0.81 1.82 -14.80
CA TYR A 80 -0.18 0.59 -14.38
C TYR A 80 -1.19 -0.54 -14.53
N SER A 81 -0.92 -1.46 -15.46
CA SER A 81 -1.70 -2.68 -15.66
C SER A 81 -0.90 -3.89 -15.22
N CYS A 82 -1.44 -4.67 -14.27
CA CYS A 82 -0.79 -5.90 -13.79
C CYS A 82 -0.61 -6.93 -14.93
N GLU A 83 -1.45 -6.88 -15.97
CA GLU A 83 -1.39 -7.77 -17.14
C GLU A 83 -0.12 -7.52 -17.99
N GLU A 84 0.59 -6.41 -17.78
CA GLU A 84 1.87 -6.08 -18.42
C GLU A 84 3.09 -6.64 -17.66
N ASN A 85 2.90 -7.73 -16.91
CA ASN A 85 3.95 -8.49 -16.22
C ASN A 85 4.67 -7.71 -15.10
N ASN A 86 4.04 -6.68 -14.52
CA ASN A 86 4.57 -5.85 -13.43
C ASN A 86 5.99 -5.30 -13.71
N LYS A 87 6.33 -5.07 -14.99
CA LYS A 87 7.62 -4.56 -15.39
C LYS A 87 7.58 -3.05 -15.48
N SER A 88 8.56 -2.40 -14.87
CA SER A 88 8.72 -0.95 -15.03
C SER A 88 9.06 -0.61 -16.49
N LEU A 89 8.56 0.52 -16.99
CA LEU A 89 8.94 1.05 -18.32
C LEU A 89 10.47 1.15 -18.47
N TRP A 90 11.16 1.41 -17.36
CA TRP A 90 12.61 1.59 -17.31
C TRP A 90 13.41 0.28 -17.36
N GLU A 91 12.75 -0.89 -17.25
CA GLU A 91 13.39 -2.20 -17.45
C GLU A 91 13.62 -2.51 -18.94
N GLY A 92 13.27 -1.59 -19.85
CA GLY A 92 13.55 -1.67 -21.29
C GLY A 92 12.69 -2.69 -22.04
N ARG A 93 11.69 -3.28 -21.38
CA ARG A 93 10.81 -4.31 -21.93
C ARG A 93 9.55 -3.75 -22.58
N ILE A 94 9.14 -2.55 -22.16
CA ILE A 94 8.02 -1.81 -22.73
C ILE A 94 8.61 -0.65 -23.52
N LYS A 95 8.38 -0.62 -24.84
CA LYS A 95 8.78 0.50 -25.69
C LYS A 95 7.79 1.63 -25.47
N VAL A 96 8.23 2.70 -24.81
CA VAL A 96 7.45 3.93 -24.71
C VAL A 96 7.09 4.38 -26.14
N PRO A 97 5.80 4.51 -26.49
CA PRO A 97 5.41 5.01 -27.80
C PRO A 97 6.05 6.38 -28.01
N LYS A 98 6.66 6.61 -29.18
CA LYS A 98 7.38 7.85 -29.53
C LYS A 98 6.45 9.07 -29.71
N TYR A 99 5.26 9.08 -29.12
CA TYR A 99 4.33 10.18 -29.26
C TYR A 99 4.60 11.24 -28.19
N VAL A 100 5.69 11.98 -28.39
CA VAL A 100 5.86 13.35 -27.88
C VAL A 100 6.47 14.22 -28.99
N LYS A 101 5.66 14.49 -30.02
CA LYS A 101 5.32 15.84 -30.50
C LYS A 101 4.20 15.75 -31.53
#